data_AF-A0A8B9G8X0-F1
#
_entry.id   AF-A0A8B9G8X0-F1
#
_cell.length_a   1.000
_cell.length_b   1.000
_cell.length_c   1.000
_cell.angle_alpha   90.00
_cell.angle_beta   90.00
_cell.angle_gamma   90.00
#
_symmetry.space_group_name_H-M   'P 1'
#
loop_
_entity.id
_entity.type
_entity.pdbx_description
1 polymer ?
#
loop_
_entity_poly.entity_id
_entity_poly.type
_entity_poly.pdbx_seq_one_letter_code
_entity_poly.pdbx_strand_id
1 'polypeptide(L)'
;MLCLSFILLALVAGTSLGAAIPQDALKQSCSLSKYQFLVPHELEAVQKMKEHFEDIMLLSGHKCNIRLFHRKWSTPELSVPDRVMLVEAELDLAIAVLRLPAAPRLAELRQQPLAFLTQAREDLRGCVAREAPSHHPSGKLRHWLQRLQTAKETETAGCLEASAILHLFQVLNDLRCAALRVQCT
;
A
#
# COMPACT_ATOMS: atom_id res chain seq x y z
N MET A 1 89.75 -1.22 3.29
CA MET A 1 88.75 -1.18 2.20
C MET A 1 87.49 -1.87 2.73
N LEU A 2 86.78 -1.32 3.72
CA LEU A 2 85.77 -0.25 3.60
C LEU A 2 84.78 -0.47 2.46
N CYS A 3 83.61 -1.01 2.79
CA CYS A 3 82.28 -0.55 2.37
C CYS A 3 81.24 -1.34 3.19
N LEU A 4 80.90 -0.85 4.37
CA LEU A 4 79.74 0.02 4.67
C LEU A 4 78.41 -0.75 4.69
N SER A 5 77.94 -0.94 5.92
CA SER A 5 76.63 -1.40 6.33
C SER A 5 75.49 -0.57 5.72
N PHE A 6 74.39 -1.23 5.34
CA PHE A 6 73.04 -0.66 5.46
C PHE A 6 72.06 -1.75 5.87
N ILE A 7 71.46 -1.54 7.04
CA ILE A 7 70.31 -2.27 7.58
C ILE A 7 69.05 -1.75 6.88
N LEU A 8 68.11 -2.61 6.46
CA LEU A 8 66.68 -2.39 6.72
C LEU A 8 65.87 -3.69 6.51
N LEU A 9 65.11 -4.06 7.55
CA LEU A 9 64.01 -5.01 7.53
C LEU A 9 62.83 -4.46 6.73
N ALA A 10 62.14 -5.33 5.98
CA ALA A 10 60.67 -5.31 5.89
C ALA A 10 60.15 -6.68 5.38
N LEU A 11 59.60 -7.47 6.31
CA LEU A 11 58.55 -8.44 5.99
C LEU A 11 57.30 -7.66 5.60
N VAL A 12 56.68 -7.97 4.45
CA VAL A 12 55.21 -8.12 4.38
C VAL A 12 54.89 -9.18 3.31
N ALA A 13 54.51 -10.37 3.79
CA ALA A 13 53.69 -11.30 3.04
C ALA A 13 52.25 -10.78 3.05
N GLY A 14 51.54 -10.86 1.91
CA GLY A 14 50.12 -10.50 1.88
C GLY A 14 49.56 -10.27 0.48
N THR A 15 49.56 -11.30 -0.37
CA THR A 15 48.67 -11.35 -1.52
C THR A 15 47.23 -11.51 -1.04
N SER A 16 46.41 -10.48 -1.19
CA SER A 16 44.96 -10.58 -1.34
C SER A 16 44.40 -9.19 -1.64
N LEU A 17 44.46 -8.77 -2.92
CA LEU A 17 43.40 -7.88 -3.42
C LEU A 17 42.15 -8.74 -3.59
N GLY A 18 41.52 -9.05 -2.45
CA GLY A 18 40.12 -9.41 -2.44
C GLY A 18 39.40 -8.16 -2.91
N ALA A 19 38.82 -8.24 -4.11
CA ALA A 19 37.87 -7.26 -4.57
C ALA A 19 36.78 -7.14 -3.49
N ALA A 20 36.83 -6.09 -2.69
CA ALA A 20 35.67 -5.63 -1.96
C ALA A 20 34.73 -5.07 -3.03
N ILE A 21 33.98 -5.98 -3.67
CA ILE A 21 32.70 -5.63 -4.27
C ILE A 21 31.99 -4.87 -3.17
N PRO A 22 31.63 -3.59 -3.37
CA PRO A 22 30.73 -2.94 -2.44
C PRO A 22 29.51 -3.85 -2.42
N GLN A 23 29.32 -4.55 -1.30
CA GLN A 23 28.02 -5.01 -0.91
C GLN A 23 27.24 -3.70 -0.84
N ASP A 24 26.63 -3.31 -1.97
CA ASP A 24 25.37 -2.61 -1.99
C ASP A 24 24.62 -3.27 -0.85
N ALA A 25 24.56 -2.56 0.28
CA ALA A 25 23.78 -2.99 1.42
C ALA A 25 22.47 -3.37 0.78
N LEU A 26 22.17 -4.67 0.79
CA LEU A 26 21.00 -5.25 0.14
C LEU A 26 19.84 -4.61 0.87
N LYS A 27 19.47 -3.40 0.43
CA LYS A 27 18.33 -2.63 0.89
C LYS A 27 17.24 -3.63 0.68
N GLN A 28 16.72 -4.20 1.77
CA GLN A 28 15.59 -5.10 1.72
C GLN A 28 14.46 -4.28 1.11
N SER A 29 14.39 -4.34 -0.23
CA SER A 29 13.40 -3.68 -1.05
C SER A 29 12.07 -4.12 -0.52
N CYS A 30 11.16 -3.19 -0.32
CA CYS A 30 9.89 -3.57 0.23
C CYS A 30 9.16 -4.46 -0.78
N SER A 31 8.84 -5.68 -0.39
CA SER A 31 8.25 -6.67 -1.28
C SER A 31 6.75 -6.75 -1.05
N LEU A 32 6.00 -6.11 -1.94
CA LEU A 32 4.54 -6.26 -2.05
C LEU A 32 4.14 -7.44 -2.94
N SER A 33 5.11 -8.29 -3.34
CA SER A 33 4.91 -9.36 -4.34
C SER A 33 3.74 -10.30 -4.05
N LYS A 34 3.46 -10.59 -2.78
CA LYS A 34 2.31 -11.42 -2.38
C LYS A 34 0.95 -10.84 -2.76
N TYR A 35 0.87 -9.53 -3.06
CA TYR A 35 -0.36 -8.87 -3.50
C TYR A 35 -0.52 -8.84 -5.03
N GLN A 36 0.47 -9.31 -5.80
CA GLN A 36 0.33 -9.47 -7.26
C GLN A 36 -0.75 -10.50 -7.61
N PHE A 37 -0.91 -11.50 -6.74
CA PHE A 37 -1.93 -12.54 -6.79
C PHE A 37 -2.69 -12.55 -5.47
N LEU A 38 -3.80 -11.81 -5.43
CA LEU A 38 -4.64 -11.77 -4.23
C LEU A 38 -5.18 -13.16 -3.92
N VAL A 39 -5.17 -13.50 -2.63
CA VAL A 39 -5.49 -14.85 -2.18
C VAL A 39 -6.99 -15.11 -2.35
N PRO A 40 -7.41 -16.20 -3.04
CA PRO A 40 -8.82 -16.41 -3.39
C PRO A 40 -9.78 -16.40 -2.20
N HIS A 41 -9.40 -17.01 -1.06
CA HIS A 41 -10.25 -17.03 0.13
C HIS A 41 -10.47 -15.65 0.75
N GLU A 42 -9.52 -14.72 0.57
CA GLU A 42 -9.69 -13.34 1.02
C GLU A 42 -10.67 -12.58 0.12
N LEU A 43 -10.58 -12.80 -1.19
CA LEU A 43 -11.52 -12.23 -2.16
C LEU A 43 -12.94 -12.74 -1.92
N GLU A 44 -13.10 -14.01 -1.60
CA GLU A 44 -14.41 -14.60 -1.29
C GLU A 44 -15.00 -14.00 -0.02
N ALA A 45 -14.20 -13.79 1.03
CA ALA A 45 -14.67 -13.14 2.26
C ALA A 45 -15.09 -11.68 2.01
N VAL A 46 -14.32 -10.95 1.20
CA VAL A 46 -14.68 -9.59 0.76
C VAL A 46 -15.98 -9.59 -0.05
N GLN A 47 -16.14 -10.55 -0.97
CA GLN A 47 -17.36 -10.68 -1.77
C GLN A 47 -18.58 -10.93 -0.88
N LYS A 48 -18.51 -11.91 0.02
CA LYS A 48 -19.61 -12.25 0.95
C LYS A 48 -20.03 -11.06 1.81
N MET A 49 -19.05 -10.31 2.34
CA MET A 49 -19.31 -9.09 3.11
C MET A 49 -20.00 -8.03 2.25
N LYS A 50 -19.50 -7.78 1.03
CA LYS A 50 -20.04 -6.79 0.10
C LYS A 50 -21.48 -7.13 -0.31
N GLU A 51 -21.75 -8.38 -0.68
CA GLU A 51 -23.10 -8.84 -1.06
C GLU A 51 -24.09 -8.63 0.10
N HIS A 52 -23.73 -9.06 1.30
CA HIS A 52 -24.59 -8.86 2.46
C HIS A 52 -24.83 -7.36 2.77
N PHE A 53 -23.81 -6.53 2.57
CA PHE A 53 -23.93 -5.10 2.75
C PHE A 53 -24.83 -4.46 1.69
N GLU A 54 -24.75 -4.90 0.43
CA GLU A 54 -25.63 -4.45 -0.65
C GLU A 54 -27.10 -4.75 -0.35
N ASP A 55 -27.40 -5.95 0.17
CA ASP A 55 -28.76 -6.32 0.60
C ASP A 55 -29.34 -5.36 1.65
N ILE A 56 -28.51 -4.93 2.61
CA ILE A 56 -28.93 -3.99 3.67
C ILE A 56 -29.02 -2.56 3.14
N MET A 57 -28.04 -2.14 2.32
CA MET A 57 -27.94 -0.80 1.72
C MET A 57 -29.14 -0.41 0.88
N LEU A 58 -29.73 -1.37 0.16
CA LEU A 58 -30.94 -1.15 -0.64
C LEU A 58 -32.10 -0.58 0.19
N LEU A 59 -32.07 -0.76 1.51
CA LEU A 59 -33.11 -0.30 2.42
C LEU A 59 -32.87 1.13 2.95
N SER A 60 -31.65 1.66 2.86
CA SER A 60 -31.22 2.86 3.62
C SER A 60 -30.68 4.03 2.78
N GLY A 61 -30.58 3.89 1.45
CA GLY A 61 -30.52 5.02 0.52
C GLY A 61 -29.32 5.97 0.69
N HIS A 62 -28.14 5.44 1.00
CA HIS A 62 -26.95 6.23 1.29
C HIS A 62 -26.32 6.83 0.02
N LYS A 63 -26.64 8.09 -0.29
CA LYS A 63 -26.00 8.87 -1.37
C LYS A 63 -24.88 9.75 -0.82
N CYS A 64 -23.74 9.73 -1.50
CA CYS A 64 -22.60 10.61 -1.26
C CYS A 64 -22.61 11.79 -2.23
N ASN A 65 -22.27 13.00 -1.76
CA ASN A 65 -22.05 14.14 -2.65
C ASN A 65 -20.68 14.02 -3.35
N ILE A 66 -19.66 13.59 -2.60
CA ILE A 66 -18.30 13.40 -3.07
C ILE A 66 -18.09 11.95 -3.49
N ARG A 67 -17.94 11.74 -4.80
CA ARG A 67 -17.65 10.43 -5.39
C ARG A 67 -16.16 10.12 -5.37
N LEU A 68 -15.65 9.54 -4.29
CA LEU A 68 -14.21 9.30 -4.07
C LEU A 68 -13.59 8.33 -5.08
N PHE A 69 -14.24 7.19 -5.32
CA PHE A 69 -13.72 6.12 -6.18
C PHE A 69 -14.00 6.34 -7.67
N HIS A 70 -14.82 7.33 -8.03
CA HIS A 70 -15.01 7.76 -9.42
C HIS A 70 -13.90 8.72 -9.82
N ARG A 71 -12.79 8.16 -10.31
CA ARG A 71 -11.62 8.90 -10.78
C ARG A 71 -11.65 9.05 -12.31
N LYS A 72 -11.13 10.17 -12.83
CA LYS A 72 -10.92 10.39 -14.27
C LYS A 72 -9.61 9.78 -14.78
N TRP A 73 -8.84 9.17 -13.89
CA TRP A 73 -7.55 8.55 -14.15
C TRP A 73 -7.54 7.16 -13.50
N SER A 74 -6.69 6.30 -14.03
CA SER A 74 -6.46 4.93 -13.58
C SER A 74 -5.13 4.82 -12.81
N THR A 75 -5.04 3.83 -11.94
CA THR A 75 -3.85 3.60 -11.08
C THR A 75 -2.55 3.38 -11.86
N PRO A 76 -2.54 2.71 -13.04
CA PRO A 76 -1.36 2.66 -13.90
C PRO A 76 -0.79 4.02 -14.33
N GLU A 77 -1.61 5.07 -14.42
CA GLU A 77 -1.14 6.42 -14.80
C GLU A 77 -0.35 7.13 -13.70
N LEU A 78 -0.38 6.61 -12.47
CA LEU A 78 0.39 7.16 -11.35
C LEU A 78 1.81 6.60 -11.35
N SER A 79 2.75 7.37 -10.78
CA SER A 79 4.09 6.87 -10.46
C SER A 79 4.01 5.75 -9.41
N VAL A 80 5.01 4.86 -9.35
CA VAL A 80 5.01 3.76 -8.36
C VAL A 80 4.83 4.27 -6.91
N PRO A 81 5.54 5.32 -6.45
CA PRO A 81 5.31 5.88 -5.12
C PRO A 81 3.89 6.43 -4.93
N ASP A 82 3.33 7.13 -5.93
CA ASP A 82 1.96 7.64 -5.87
C ASP A 82 0.92 6.51 -5.76
N ARG A 83 1.12 5.37 -6.46
CA ARG A 83 0.23 4.21 -6.35
C ARG A 83 0.21 3.65 -4.93
N VAL A 84 1.37 3.52 -4.31
CA VAL A 84 1.48 3.03 -2.92
C VAL A 84 0.77 3.99 -1.96
N MET A 85 0.98 5.29 -2.10
CA MET A 85 0.31 6.31 -1.28
C MET A 85 -1.21 6.34 -1.48
N LEU A 86 -1.68 6.18 -2.71
CA LEU A 86 -3.10 6.07 -3.03
C LEU A 86 -3.72 4.90 -2.28
N VAL A 87 -3.16 3.70 -2.46
CA VAL A 87 -3.70 2.46 -1.88
C VAL A 87 -3.66 2.52 -0.36
N GLU A 88 -2.61 3.07 0.24
CA GLU A 88 -2.56 3.29 1.70
C GLU A 88 -3.75 4.13 2.18
N ALA A 89 -4.02 5.26 1.51
CA ALA A 89 -5.11 6.15 1.88
C ALA A 89 -6.50 5.53 1.66
N GLU A 90 -6.67 4.71 0.63
CA GLU A 90 -7.90 3.94 0.38
C GLU A 90 -8.12 2.86 1.43
N LEU A 91 -7.07 2.11 1.78
CA LEU A 91 -7.14 1.11 2.85
C LEU A 91 -7.42 1.77 4.20
N ASP A 92 -6.83 2.92 4.49
CA ASP A 92 -7.12 3.67 5.71
C ASP A 92 -8.60 4.05 5.81
N LEU A 93 -9.21 4.49 4.70
CA LEU A 93 -10.66 4.74 4.67
C LEU A 93 -11.45 3.45 4.87
N ALA A 94 -11.15 2.39 4.10
CA ALA A 94 -11.87 1.12 4.17
C ALA A 94 -11.81 0.50 5.58
N ILE A 95 -10.62 0.47 6.18
CA ILE A 95 -10.40 -0.03 7.55
C ILE A 95 -11.17 0.81 8.57
N ALA A 96 -11.19 2.13 8.42
CA ALA A 96 -11.92 3.01 9.33
C ALA A 96 -13.43 2.73 9.30
N VAL A 97 -14.02 2.59 8.11
CA VAL A 97 -15.47 2.32 8.01
C VAL A 97 -15.82 0.90 8.45
N LEU A 98 -14.97 -0.08 8.17
CA LEU A 98 -15.14 -1.47 8.62
C LEU A 98 -14.95 -1.64 10.12
N ARG A 99 -14.58 -0.59 10.86
CA ARG A 99 -14.54 -0.59 12.34
C ARG A 99 -15.74 0.08 12.98
N LEU A 100 -16.61 0.74 12.21
CA LEU A 100 -17.82 1.38 12.73
C LEU A 100 -18.76 0.34 13.37
N PRO A 101 -19.65 0.71 14.29
CA PRO A 101 -20.68 -0.21 14.77
C PRO A 101 -21.53 -0.75 13.61
N ALA A 102 -21.78 -2.05 13.58
CA ALA A 102 -22.52 -2.71 12.51
C ALA A 102 -23.48 -3.76 13.07
N ALA A 103 -24.51 -4.13 12.28
CA ALA A 103 -25.40 -5.23 12.61
C ALA A 103 -24.61 -6.55 12.79
N PRO A 104 -25.06 -7.49 13.64
CA PRO A 104 -24.28 -8.67 14.03
C PRO A 104 -23.67 -9.44 12.85
N ARG A 105 -24.47 -9.69 11.80
CA ARG A 105 -24.02 -10.44 10.63
C ARG A 105 -22.95 -9.72 9.82
N LEU A 106 -23.07 -8.41 9.63
CA LEU A 106 -22.02 -7.61 8.97
C LEU A 106 -20.75 -7.53 9.84
N ALA A 107 -20.91 -7.43 11.16
CA ALA A 107 -19.80 -7.40 12.11
C ALA A 107 -18.98 -8.70 12.10
N GLU A 108 -19.63 -9.85 11.88
CA GLU A 108 -18.98 -11.14 11.69
C GLU A 108 -18.29 -11.23 10.32
N LEU A 109 -19.02 -10.95 9.22
CA LEU A 109 -18.50 -11.10 7.85
C LEU A 109 -17.28 -10.21 7.57
N ARG A 110 -17.16 -9.05 8.23
CA ARG A 110 -16.05 -8.13 8.02
C ARG A 110 -14.76 -8.48 8.76
N GLN A 111 -14.76 -9.44 9.69
CA GLN A 111 -13.57 -9.72 10.52
C GLN A 111 -12.37 -10.11 9.67
N GLN A 112 -12.56 -11.08 8.77
CA GLN A 112 -11.50 -11.55 7.89
C GLN A 112 -11.08 -10.46 6.88
N PRO A 113 -11.98 -9.79 6.14
CA PRO A 113 -11.63 -8.63 5.32
C PRO A 113 -10.84 -7.56 6.09
N LEU A 114 -11.26 -7.20 7.30
CA LEU A 114 -10.59 -6.18 8.11
C LEU A 114 -9.17 -6.60 8.48
N ALA A 115 -8.94 -7.87 8.84
CA ALA A 115 -7.62 -8.40 9.15
C ALA A 115 -6.70 -8.34 7.92
N PHE A 116 -7.19 -8.81 6.77
CA PHE A 116 -6.45 -8.80 5.51
C PHE A 116 -6.06 -7.37 5.07
N LEU A 117 -7.03 -6.45 5.06
CA LEU A 117 -6.80 -5.05 4.67
C LEU A 117 -5.83 -4.35 5.65
N THR A 118 -5.95 -4.63 6.95
CA THR A 118 -5.02 -4.10 7.96
C THR A 118 -3.59 -4.56 7.68
N GLN A 119 -3.39 -5.85 7.41
CA GLN A 119 -2.06 -6.37 7.06
C GLN A 119 -1.50 -5.73 5.78
N ALA A 120 -2.34 -5.59 4.75
CA ALA A 120 -1.95 -4.92 3.50
C ALA A 120 -1.49 -3.48 3.73
N ARG A 121 -2.18 -2.73 4.58
CA ARG A 121 -1.81 -1.37 4.92
C ARG A 121 -0.47 -1.30 5.66
N GLU A 122 -0.24 -2.16 6.65
CA GLU A 122 1.03 -2.15 7.39
C GLU A 122 2.22 -2.50 6.47
N ASP A 123 2.04 -3.42 5.53
CA ASP A 123 3.07 -3.73 4.53
C ASP A 123 3.36 -2.53 3.62
N LEU A 124 2.32 -1.81 3.16
CA LEU A 124 2.47 -0.60 2.34
C LEU A 124 3.20 0.52 3.09
N ARG A 125 2.89 0.75 4.36
CA ARG A 125 3.58 1.72 5.23
C ARG A 125 5.07 1.42 5.33
N GLY A 126 5.41 0.14 5.50
CA GLY A 126 6.78 -0.33 5.46
C GLY A 126 7.50 0.01 4.15
N CYS A 127 6.77 0.01 3.02
CA CYS A 127 7.33 0.34 1.70
C CYS A 127 7.54 1.84 1.50
N VAL A 128 6.53 2.67 1.79
CA VAL A 128 6.63 4.13 1.60
C VAL A 128 7.82 4.68 2.38
N ALA A 129 7.95 4.28 3.65
CA ALA A 129 9.02 4.75 4.54
C ALA A 129 10.44 4.39 4.03
N ARG A 130 10.59 3.29 3.30
CA ARG A 130 11.89 2.80 2.82
C ARG A 130 12.24 3.29 1.41
N GLU A 131 11.27 3.31 0.51
CA GLU A 131 11.53 3.52 -0.92
C GLU A 131 11.41 4.99 -1.33
N ALA A 132 10.58 5.78 -0.64
CA ALA A 132 10.22 7.11 -1.08
C ALA A 132 9.99 8.11 0.08
N PRO A 133 10.92 8.25 1.04
CA PRO A 133 10.71 9.02 2.27
C PRO A 133 10.50 10.54 2.05
N SER A 134 10.94 11.08 0.91
CA SER A 134 10.79 12.49 0.55
C SER A 134 9.94 12.70 -0.71
N HIS A 135 9.19 11.68 -1.12
CA HIS A 135 8.34 11.79 -2.31
C HIS A 135 7.15 12.71 -2.04
N HIS A 136 6.91 13.63 -2.96
CA HIS A 136 5.73 14.49 -2.93
C HIS A 136 4.67 13.95 -3.89
N PRO A 137 3.40 13.88 -3.46
CA PRO A 137 2.34 13.36 -4.32
C PRO A 137 2.17 14.25 -5.55
N SER A 138 1.99 13.60 -6.70
CA SER A 138 1.65 14.29 -7.96
C SER A 138 0.38 15.12 -7.82
N GLY A 139 0.16 16.06 -8.75
CA GLY A 139 -1.05 16.90 -8.75
C GLY A 139 -2.35 16.09 -8.75
N LYS A 140 -2.40 14.99 -9.53
CA LYS A 140 -3.54 14.06 -9.58
C LYS A 140 -3.83 13.47 -8.19
N LEU A 141 -2.81 12.89 -7.56
CA LEU A 141 -2.94 12.26 -6.24
C LEU A 141 -3.25 13.27 -5.15
N ARG A 142 -2.55 14.41 -5.12
CA ARG A 142 -2.76 15.48 -4.14
C ARG A 142 -4.21 15.98 -4.16
N HIS A 143 -4.76 16.21 -5.35
CA HIS A 143 -6.16 16.62 -5.49
C HIS A 143 -7.13 15.55 -4.98
N TRP A 144 -6.87 14.28 -5.28
CA TRP A 144 -7.68 13.18 -4.76
C TRP A 144 -7.60 13.05 -3.24
N LEU A 145 -6.40 13.16 -2.65
CA LEU A 145 -6.20 13.15 -1.20
C LEU A 145 -6.93 14.31 -0.51
N GLN A 146 -6.92 15.50 -1.12
CA GLN A 146 -7.70 16.64 -0.61
C GLN A 146 -9.21 16.32 -0.62
N ARG A 147 -9.73 15.75 -1.72
CA ARG A 147 -11.13 15.31 -1.80
C ARG A 147 -11.47 14.24 -0.76
N LEU A 148 -10.54 13.33 -0.49
CA LEU A 148 -10.69 12.32 0.56
C LEU A 148 -10.84 12.97 1.94
N GLN A 149 -10.02 13.96 2.26
CA GLN A 149 -10.14 14.67 3.54
C GLN A 149 -11.45 15.44 3.64
N THR A 150 -11.82 16.18 2.60
CA THR A 150 -13.12 16.87 2.56
C THR A 150 -14.27 15.88 2.74
N ALA A 151 -14.25 14.72 2.08
CA ALA A 151 -15.28 13.71 2.26
C ALA A 151 -15.35 13.19 3.70
N LYS A 152 -14.21 12.95 4.35
CA LYS A 152 -14.16 12.54 5.76
C LYS A 152 -14.76 13.59 6.70
N GLU A 153 -14.67 14.87 6.35
CA GLU A 153 -15.19 15.98 7.14
C GLU A 153 -16.67 16.27 6.88
N THR A 154 -17.13 16.11 5.63
CA THR A 154 -18.45 16.60 5.20
C THR A 154 -19.48 15.51 4.93
N GLU A 155 -19.06 14.28 4.62
CA GLU A 155 -19.98 13.19 4.33
C GLU A 155 -20.42 12.46 5.60
N THR A 156 -21.62 11.87 5.54
CA THR A 156 -22.11 11.04 6.65
C THR A 156 -21.33 9.73 6.75
N ALA A 157 -21.26 9.15 7.95
CA ALA A 157 -20.63 7.86 8.16
C ALA A 157 -21.21 6.76 7.26
N GLY A 158 -22.55 6.72 7.10
CA GLY A 158 -23.21 5.75 6.22
C GLY A 158 -22.87 5.95 4.74
N CYS A 159 -22.68 7.18 4.26
CA CYS A 159 -22.17 7.43 2.92
C CYS A 159 -20.72 6.89 2.76
N LEU A 160 -19.82 7.21 3.69
CA LEU A 160 -18.42 6.76 3.60
C LEU A 160 -18.32 5.24 3.66
N GLU A 161 -19.12 4.61 4.53
CA GLU A 161 -19.25 3.15 4.61
C GLU A 161 -19.74 2.57 3.27
N ALA A 162 -20.78 3.17 2.66
CA ALA A 162 -21.23 2.80 1.32
C ALA A 162 -20.12 2.88 0.28
N SER A 163 -19.48 4.04 0.22
CA SER A 163 -18.49 4.35 -0.79
C SER A 163 -17.35 3.34 -0.74
N ALA A 164 -16.82 3.07 0.45
CA ALA A 164 -15.67 2.19 0.64
C ALA A 164 -16.02 0.70 0.48
N ILE A 165 -17.15 0.21 1.00
CA ILE A 165 -17.50 -1.21 0.88
C ILE A 165 -17.87 -1.56 -0.57
N LEU A 166 -18.66 -0.72 -1.25
CA LEU A 166 -19.08 -0.98 -2.63
C LEU A 166 -17.89 -0.96 -3.62
N HIS A 167 -16.84 -0.18 -3.32
CA HIS A 167 -15.65 -0.06 -4.17
C HIS A 167 -14.45 -0.86 -3.63
N LEU A 168 -14.65 -1.78 -2.69
CA LEU A 168 -13.53 -2.48 -2.06
C LEU A 168 -12.71 -3.30 -3.08
N PHE A 169 -13.36 -3.89 -4.09
CA PHE A 169 -12.66 -4.57 -5.20
C PHE A 169 -11.81 -3.62 -6.05
N GLN A 170 -12.19 -2.35 -6.17
CA GLN A 170 -11.34 -1.35 -6.82
C GLN A 170 -10.06 -1.12 -6.01
N VAL A 171 -10.18 -0.97 -4.69
CA VAL A 171 -9.03 -0.84 -3.77
C VAL A 171 -8.11 -2.06 -3.86
N LEU A 172 -8.68 -3.26 -3.95
CA LEU A 172 -7.91 -4.49 -4.12
C LEU A 172 -7.18 -4.57 -5.47
N ASN A 173 -7.81 -4.10 -6.54
CA ASN A 173 -7.15 -3.97 -7.85
C ASN A 173 -6.04 -2.92 -7.83
N ASP A 174 -6.23 -1.83 -7.11
CA ASP A 174 -5.22 -0.79 -6.92
C ASP A 174 -4.03 -1.31 -6.11
N LEU A 175 -4.30 -2.10 -5.05
CA LEU A 175 -3.28 -2.83 -4.28
C LEU A 175 -2.46 -3.77 -5.17
N ARG A 176 -3.13 -4.56 -6.01
CA ARG A 176 -2.46 -5.42 -6.99
C ARG A 176 -1.60 -4.60 -7.96
N CYS A 177 -2.10 -3.47 -8.44
CA CYS A 177 -1.35 -2.58 -9.32
C CYS A 177 -0.11 -1.99 -8.64
N ALA A 178 -0.22 -1.58 -7.37
CA ALA A 178 0.92 -1.13 -6.58
C ALA A 178 1.97 -2.25 -6.43
N ALA A 179 1.52 -3.49 -6.21
CA ALA A 179 2.39 -4.66 -6.09
C ALA A 179 3.10 -5.07 -7.39
N LEU A 180 2.45 -4.86 -8.54
CA LEU A 180 3.04 -5.10 -9.87
C LEU A 180 4.07 -4.03 -10.26
N ARG A 181 4.09 -2.87 -9.58
CA ARG A 181 5.04 -1.77 -9.82
C ARG A 181 5.08 -1.42 -11.32
N VAL A 182 6.24 -1.47 -11.96
CA VAL A 182 6.43 -1.14 -13.39
C VAL A 182 5.61 -2.04 -14.33
N GLN A 183 5.16 -3.20 -13.87
CA GLN A 183 4.36 -4.14 -14.68
C GLN A 183 2.86 -3.84 -14.63
N CYS A 184 2.40 -2.89 -13.80
CA CYS A 184 1.01 -2.46 -13.84
C CYS A 184 0.79 -1.49 -15.01
N THR A 185 -0.03 -1.95 -15.97
CA THR A 185 -0.39 -1.26 -17.22
C THR A 185 -1.88 -1.02 -17.31
#